data_AF-X1KBP9-F1
#
_entry.id   AF-X1KBP9-F1
#
_cell.length_a   1.000
_cell.length_b   1.000
_cell.length_c   1.000
_cell.angle_alpha   90.00
_cell.angle_beta   90.00
_cell.angle_gamma   90.00
#
_symmetry.space_group_name_H-M   'P 1'
#
loop_
_entity.id
_entity.type
_entity.pdbx_description
1 polymer ?
#
loop_
_entity_poly.entity_id
_entity_poly.type
_entity_poly.pdbx_seq_one_letter_code
_entity_poly.pdbx_strand_id
1 'polypeptide(L)' 'GSWSGETGTIDREKLLRHCDGELKGKAFYLCGPPPMTDKLLAVLRKLGVPRKQIHYERFAL' A
#
# COMPACT_ATOMS: atom_id res chain seq x y z
N GLY A 1 -11.83 20.91 12.54
CA GLY A 1 -10.94 19.75 12.46
C GLY A 1 -11.16 18.89 13.68
N SER A 2 -11.81 17.74 13.52
CA SER A 2 -12.08 16.80 14.62
C SER A 2 -11.90 15.36 14.11
N TRP A 3 -10.86 15.14 13.30
CA TRP A 3 -10.50 13.81 12.85
C TRP A 3 -9.77 13.09 13.98
N SER A 4 -10.37 12.03 14.51
CA SER A 4 -9.81 11.16 15.55
C SER A 4 -9.14 9.91 15.00
N GLY A 5 -9.11 9.74 13.67
CA GLY A 5 -8.55 8.57 13.01
C GLY A 5 -7.07 8.73 12.64
N GLU A 6 -6.59 7.78 11.85
CA GLU A 6 -5.21 7.71 11.38
C GLU A 6 -4.81 8.95 10.55
N THR A 7 -3.57 9.43 10.72
CA THR A 7 -3.03 10.59 9.98
C THR A 7 -1.64 10.29 9.43
N GLY A 8 -1.18 11.06 8.44
CA GLY A 8 0.13 10.87 7.79
C GLY A 8 0.12 9.87 6.64
N THR A 9 1.29 9.36 6.25
CA THR A 9 1.42 8.50 5.06
C THR A 9 1.05 7.04 5.32
N ILE A 10 0.65 6.31 4.28
CA ILE A 10 0.56 4.85 4.31
C ILE A 10 1.97 4.27 4.11
N ASP A 11 2.43 3.46 5.05
CA ASP A 11 3.76 2.86 5.07
C ASP A 11 3.73 1.38 5.49
N ARG A 12 4.92 0.79 5.65
CA ARG A 12 5.07 -0.62 6.07
C ARG A 12 4.38 -0.90 7.39
N GLU A 13 4.51 -0.02 8.37
CA GLU A 13 3.98 -0.26 9.71
C GLU A 13 2.45 -0.31 9.67
N LYS A 14 1.81 0.67 9.01
CA LYS A 14 0.37 0.69 8.85
C LYS A 14 -0.14 -0.50 8.04
N LEU A 15 0.54 -0.87 6.96
CA LEU A 15 0.17 -2.05 6.18
C LEU A 15 0.17 -3.32 7.04
N LEU A 16 1.23 -3.55 7.82
CA LEU A 16 1.29 -4.74 8.69
C LEU A 16 0.25 -4.69 9.80
N ARG A 17 0.05 -3.53 10.44
CA ARG A 17 -0.97 -3.35 11.48
C ARG A 17 -2.39 -3.67 10.98
N HIS A 18 -2.71 -3.24 9.76
CA HIS A 18 -4.04 -3.43 9.17
C HIS A 18 -4.20 -4.72 8.35
N CYS A 19 -3.14 -5.51 8.21
CA CYS A 19 -3.17 -6.82 7.55
C CYS A 19 -2.87 -7.96 8.52
N ASP A 20 -2.99 -7.75 9.82
CA ASP A 20 -2.71 -8.75 10.86
C ASP A 20 -1.29 -9.33 10.77
N GLY A 21 -0.34 -8.52 10.30
CA GLY A 21 1.05 -8.91 10.09
C GLY A 21 1.31 -9.82 8.88
N GLU A 22 0.27 -10.28 8.17
CA GLU A 22 0.39 -11.22 7.05
C GLU A 22 -0.20 -10.65 5.75
N LEU A 23 0.59 -10.71 4.68
CA LEU A 23 0.19 -10.21 3.35
C LEU A 23 -0.08 -11.34 2.35
N LYS A 24 0.32 -12.57 2.68
CA LYS A 24 0.12 -13.75 1.85
C LYS A 24 -1.37 -13.98 1.58
N GLY A 25 -1.66 -14.27 0.32
CA GLY A 25 -3.03 -14.56 -0.14
C GLY A 25 -3.91 -13.33 -0.35
N LYS A 26 -3.44 -12.11 -0.02
CA LYS A 26 -4.17 -10.86 -0.28
C LYS A 26 -3.83 -10.32 -1.67
N ALA A 27 -4.78 -9.61 -2.26
CA ALA A 27 -4.56 -8.82 -3.47
C ALA A 27 -4.55 -7.33 -3.10
N PHE A 28 -3.62 -6.58 -3.67
CA PHE A 28 -3.41 -5.16 -3.41
C PHE A 28 -3.77 -4.36 -4.67
N TYR A 29 -4.67 -3.41 -4.52
CA TYR A 29 -5.09 -2.49 -5.57
C TYR A 29 -4.68 -1.07 -5.16
N LEU A 30 -3.78 -0.45 -5.93
CA LEU A 30 -3.23 0.87 -5.64
C LEU A 30 -3.72 1.89 -6.67
N CYS A 31 -4.33 2.96 -6.19
CA CYS A 31 -4.75 4.10 -7.00
C CYS A 31 -4.37 5.39 -6.25
N GLY A 32 -3.77 6.34 -6.96
CA GLY A 32 -3.36 7.62 -6.37
C GLY A 32 -2.13 8.22 -7.04
N PRO A 33 -1.58 9.29 -6.44
CA PRO A 33 -0.43 10.00 -7.00
C PRO A 33 0.79 9.09 -7.19
N PRO A 34 1.61 9.31 -8.24
CA PRO A 34 2.81 8.50 -8.49
C PRO A 34 3.73 8.33 -7.26
N PRO A 35 4.01 9.37 -6.44
CA PRO A 35 4.84 9.22 -5.26
C PRO A 35 4.27 8.23 -4.22
N MET A 36 2.95 8.20 -4.06
CA MET A 36 2.28 7.30 -3.12
C MET A 36 2.30 5.86 -3.63
N THR A 37 1.90 5.67 -4.89
CA THR A 37 1.83 4.32 -5.50
C THR A 37 3.21 3.70 -5.59
N ASP A 38 4.24 4.44 -6.03
CA ASP A 38 5.62 3.93 -6.11
C ASP A 38 6.18 3.55 -4.73
N LYS A 39 5.91 4.35 -3.69
CA LYS A 39 6.32 4.03 -2.31
C LYS A 39 5.66 2.72 -1.83
N LEU A 40 4.35 2.56 -2.05
CA LEU A 40 3.62 1.36 -1.62
C LEU A 40 4.02 0.12 -2.43
N LEU A 41 4.25 0.25 -3.73
CA LEU A 41 4.80 -0.82 -4.57
C LEU A 41 6.15 -1.31 -4.04
N ALA A 42 7.04 -0.40 -3.67
CA ALA A 42 8.33 -0.76 -3.09
C ALA A 42 8.18 -1.49 -1.75
N VAL A 43 7.27 -1.04 -0.89
CA VAL A 43 7.00 -1.70 0.41
C VAL A 43 6.43 -3.11 0.22
N LEU A 44 5.40 -3.28 -0.61
CA LEU A 44 4.79 -4.59 -0.86
C LEU A 44 5.79 -5.59 -1.45
N ARG A 45 6.63 -5.14 -2.39
CA ARG A 45 7.71 -5.96 -2.96
C ARG A 45 8.75 -6.36 -1.91
N LYS A 46 9.18 -5.43 -1.05
CA LYS A 46 10.11 -5.72 0.06
C LYS A 46 9.53 -6.70 1.08
N LEU A 47 8.22 -6.71 1.24
CA LEU A 47 7.50 -7.65 2.09
C LEU A 47 7.21 -8.99 1.40
N GLY A 48 7.73 -9.21 0.18
CA GLY A 48 7.62 -10.49 -0.51
C GLY A 48 6.28 -10.71 -1.21
N VAL A 49 5.43 -9.68 -1.36
CA VAL A 49 4.16 -9.82 -2.07
C VAL A 49 4.42 -10.09 -3.55
N PRO A 50 3.95 -11.23 -4.10
CA PRO A 50 4.07 -11.56 -5.51
C PRO A 50 3.49 -10.48 -6.42
N ARG A 51 4.19 -10.14 -7.51
CA ARG A 51 3.75 -9.13 -8.49
C ARG A 51 2.35 -9.40 -9.05
N LYS A 52 1.96 -10.66 -9.21
CA LYS A 52 0.61 -11.06 -9.69
C LYS A 52 -0.53 -10.67 -8.74
N GLN A 53 -0.22 -10.34 -7.49
CA GLN A 53 -1.18 -9.89 -6.48
C GLN A 53 -1.19 -8.37 -6.31
N ILE A 54 -0.38 -7.64 -7.09
CA ILE A 54 -0.28 -6.18 -6.99
C ILE A 54 -0.79 -5.57 -8.29
N HIS A 55 -1.93 -4.91 -8.19
CA HIS A 55 -2.59 -4.17 -9.27
C HIS A 55 -2.47 -2.69 -8.96
N TYR A 56 -2.08 -1.88 -9.94
CA TYR A 56 -1.96 -0.46 -9.72
C TYR A 56 -2.26 0.30 -11.00
N GLU A 57 -2.84 1.48 -10.83
CA GLU A 57 -3.07 2.41 -11.92
C GLU A 57 -2.03 3.52 -11.87
N ARG A 58 -1.49 3.87 -13.05
CA ARG A 58 -0.64 5.05 -13.22
C ARG A 58 -1.36 6.02 -14.12
N PHE A 59 -1.94 7.06 -13.52
CA PHE A 59 -2.41 8.21 -14.26
C PHE A 59 -1.20 9.03 -14.69
N ALA A 60 -0.79 8.87 -15.95
CA ALA A 60 0.11 9.80 -16.61
C ALA A 60 -0.76 10.72 -17.48
N LEU A 61 -0.78 12.01 -17.13
CA LEU A 61 -1.24 13.09 -18.02
C LEU A 61 -0.12 13.46 -18.98
#